data_AF-A0A962FSU3-F1
#
_entry.id   AF-A0A962FSU3-F1
#
_cell.length_a   1.000
_cell.length_b   1.000
_cell.length_c   1.000
_cell.angle_alpha   90.00
_cell.angle_beta   90.00
_cell.angle_gamma   90.00
#
_symmetry.space_group_name_H-M   'P 1'
#
loop_
_entity.id
_entity.type
_entity.pdbx_description
1 polymer ?
#
loop_
_entity_poly.entity_id
_entity_poly.type
_entity_poly.pdbx_seq_one_letter_code
_entity_poly.pdbx_strand_id
1 'polypeptide(L)'
;ARGGRKKPLKIPPLSEIEKEYKALRKMGGALLCAGEATYPLALSALEDAPPVLSVLGDPALMNKPCIAIVGARNASLNGRSFAEKLARELGEAGQTVVSGLARGIDTAAHQGALTTGTIAVVAGGIDVVYPPEN
;
A
#
# COMPACT_ATOMS: atom_id res chain seq x y z
N ALA A 1 3.98 19.67 4.26
CA ALA A 1 3.11 19.71 3.06
C ALA A 1 1.68 19.98 3.52
N ARG A 2 1.01 21.03 3.03
CA ARG A 2 -0.38 21.35 3.40
C ARG A 2 -1.35 20.76 2.37
N GLY A 3 -1.44 19.43 2.33
CA GLY A 3 -2.53 18.73 1.66
C GLY A 3 -3.62 18.46 2.69
N GLY A 4 -4.70 19.24 2.66
CA GLY A 4 -5.81 19.10 3.60
C GLY A 4 -7.13 19.37 2.90
N ARG A 5 -8.12 18.52 3.13
CA ARG A 5 -9.45 18.62 2.53
C ARG A 5 -10.05 19.99 2.91
N LYS A 6 -10.32 20.86 1.92
CA LYS A 6 -10.94 22.18 2.14
C LYS A 6 -12.41 22.10 2.54
N LYS A 7 -13.06 20.96 2.29
CA LYS A 7 -14.48 20.73 2.58
C LYS A 7 -14.63 19.95 3.90
N PRO A 8 -15.62 20.31 4.75
CA PRO A 8 -15.92 19.55 5.95
C PRO A 8 -16.27 18.10 5.59
N LEU A 9 -15.89 17.17 6.48
CA LEU A 9 -16.26 15.77 6.34
C LEU A 9 -17.77 15.65 6.48
N LYS A 10 -18.42 15.14 5.43
CA LYS A 10 -19.82 14.73 5.49
C LYS A 10 -19.85 13.24 5.78
N ILE A 11 -20.43 12.86 6.91
CA ILE A 11 -20.63 11.45 7.24
C ILE A 11 -21.57 10.86 6.17
N PRO A 12 -21.15 9.84 5.42
CA PRO A 12 -22.02 9.19 4.45
C PRO A 12 -23.15 8.45 5.17
N PRO A 13 -24.32 8.26 4.53
CA PRO A 13 -25.39 7.44 5.10
C PRO A 13 -24.91 6.00 5.29
N LEU A 14 -25.48 5.30 6.28
CA LEU A 14 -25.12 3.91 6.59
C LEU A 14 -25.23 2.98 5.37
N SER A 15 -26.20 3.21 4.49
CA SER A 15 -26.39 2.45 3.26
C SER A 15 -25.20 2.56 2.29
N GLU A 16 -24.53 3.70 2.21
CA GLU A 16 -23.33 3.89 1.39
C GLU A 16 -22.11 3.20 2.01
N ILE A 17 -21.95 3.32 3.33
CA ILE A 17 -20.88 2.64 4.09
C ILE A 17 -20.99 1.12 3.92
N GLU A 18 -22.19 0.57 4.11
CA GLU A 18 -22.44 -0.87 3.93
C GLU A 18 -22.16 -1.34 2.51
N LYS A 19 -22.49 -0.52 1.50
CA LYS A 19 -22.23 -0.83 0.10
C LYS A 19 -20.74 -0.94 -0.17
N GLU A 20 -19.95 0.02 0.32
CA GLU A 20 -18.48 0.02 0.18
C GLU A 20 -17.85 -1.17 0.93
N TYR A 21 -18.29 -1.43 2.16
CA TYR A 21 -17.84 -2.59 2.94
C TYR A 21 -18.13 -3.92 2.22
N LYS A 22 -19.35 -4.10 1.70
CA LYS A 22 -19.75 -5.31 0.95
C LYS A 22 -18.95 -5.44 -0.35
N ALA A 23 -18.69 -4.34 -1.06
CA ALA A 23 -17.87 -4.34 -2.28
C ALA A 23 -16.43 -4.79 -1.98
N LEU A 24 -15.81 -4.24 -0.94
CA LEU A 24 -14.47 -4.64 -0.51
C LEU A 24 -14.40 -6.12 -0.15
N ARG A 25 -15.35 -6.60 0.66
CA ARG A 25 -15.42 -8.01 1.07
C ARG A 25 -15.63 -8.95 -0.11
N LYS A 26 -16.41 -8.54 -1.11
CA LYS A 26 -16.62 -9.31 -2.35
C LYS A 26 -15.33 -9.51 -3.15
N MET A 27 -14.39 -8.56 -3.07
CA MET A 27 -13.07 -8.67 -3.69
C MET A 27 -12.07 -9.49 -2.83
N GLY A 28 -12.48 -9.97 -1.65
CA GLY A 28 -11.58 -10.63 -0.70
C GLY A 28 -10.78 -9.66 0.18
N GLY A 29 -11.14 -8.37 0.18
CA GLY A 29 -10.50 -7.37 1.02
C GLY A 29 -11.07 -7.30 2.44
N ALA A 30 -10.38 -6.54 3.29
CA ALA A 30 -10.76 -6.29 4.67
C ALA A 30 -10.56 -4.83 5.05
N LEU A 31 -11.31 -4.37 6.06
CA LEU A 31 -11.03 -3.12 6.75
C LEU A 31 -10.22 -3.42 8.00
N LEU A 32 -9.17 -2.64 8.23
CA LEU A 32 -8.39 -2.64 9.47
C LEU A 32 -8.60 -1.31 10.17
N CYS A 33 -9.04 -1.34 11.42
CA CYS A 33 -9.33 -0.12 12.17
C CYS A 33 -8.21 0.18 13.18
N ALA A 34 -7.88 1.46 13.33
CA ALA A 34 -6.90 1.89 14.33
C ALA A 34 -7.31 1.43 15.74
N GLY A 35 -6.37 0.85 16.48
CA GLY A 35 -6.60 0.25 17.79
C GLY A 35 -6.92 -1.24 17.78
N GLU A 36 -7.20 -1.83 16.61
CA GLU A 36 -7.29 -3.29 16.46
C GLU A 36 -5.89 -3.92 16.38
N ALA A 37 -5.74 -5.14 16.88
CA ALA A 37 -4.47 -5.88 16.84
C ALA A 37 -3.95 -6.15 15.42
N THR A 38 -4.82 -6.07 14.41
CA THR A 38 -4.49 -6.27 13.00
C THR A 38 -3.98 -4.99 12.33
N TYR A 39 -4.10 -3.82 12.98
CA TYR A 39 -3.66 -2.55 12.42
C TYR A 39 -2.13 -2.42 12.51
N PRO A 40 -1.43 -1.94 11.46
CA PRO A 40 0.03 -1.88 11.47
C PRO A 40 0.58 -0.95 12.55
N LEU A 41 1.43 -1.48 13.43
CA LEU A 41 2.02 -0.72 14.53
C LEU A 41 2.80 0.51 14.03
N ALA A 42 3.56 0.36 12.93
CA ALA A 42 4.32 1.47 12.35
C ALA A 42 3.44 2.65 11.92
N LEU A 43 2.23 2.38 11.41
CA LEU A 43 1.27 3.43 11.08
C LEU A 43 0.61 4.01 12.33
N SER A 44 0.30 3.17 13.33
CA SER A 44 -0.35 3.62 14.57
C SER A 44 0.47 4.64 15.36
N ALA A 45 1.79 4.68 15.13
CA ALA A 45 2.71 5.63 15.76
C ALA A 45 2.69 7.02 15.11
N LEU A 46 2.02 7.20 13.96
CA LEU A 46 1.91 8.48 13.26
C LEU A 46 0.78 9.33 13.85
N GLU A 47 0.98 10.64 13.93
CA GLU A 47 -0.04 11.59 14.40
C GLU A 47 -1.26 11.64 13.46
N ASP A 48 -1.02 11.47 12.16
CA ASP A 48 -2.03 11.47 11.10
C ASP A 48 -2.36 10.07 10.58
N ALA A 49 -2.17 9.05 11.42
CA ALA A 49 -2.51 7.67 11.10
C ALA A 49 -3.96 7.55 10.57
N PRO A 50 -4.19 6.90 9.41
CA PRO A 50 -5.52 6.76 8.88
C PRO A 50 -6.37 5.88 9.82
N PRO A 51 -7.57 6.32 10.24
CA PRO A 51 -8.36 5.58 11.23
C PRO A 51 -8.84 4.21 10.71
N VAL A 52 -8.95 4.06 9.39
CA VAL A 52 -9.34 2.82 8.72
C VAL A 52 -8.47 2.63 7.48
N LEU A 53 -8.02 1.40 7.26
CA LEU A 53 -7.32 0.96 6.06
C LEU A 53 -8.17 -0.08 5.32
N SER A 54 -8.37 0.11 4.02
CA SER A 54 -8.84 -0.95 3.12
C SER A 54 -7.63 -1.75 2.64
N VAL A 55 -7.65 -3.06 2.81
CA VAL A 55 -6.56 -3.95 2.40
C VAL A 55 -7.07 -5.07 1.51
N LEU A 56 -6.23 -5.50 0.57
CA LEU A 56 -6.47 -6.62 -0.34
C LEU A 56 -5.18 -7.44 -0.40
N GLY A 57 -5.30 -8.76 -0.25
CA GLY A 57 -4.15 -9.66 -0.11
C GLY A 57 -3.90 -10.06 1.34
N ASP A 58 -2.66 -10.33 1.70
CA ASP A 58 -2.27 -10.84 3.02
C ASP A 58 -1.83 -9.72 3.98
N PRO A 59 -2.63 -9.39 5.02
CA PRO A 59 -2.26 -8.38 6.00
C PRO A 59 -1.05 -8.75 6.86
N ALA A 60 -0.69 -10.03 6.95
CA ALA A 60 0.44 -10.48 7.77
C ALA A 60 1.79 -9.92 7.30
N LEU A 61 1.89 -9.47 6.04
CA LEU A 61 3.07 -8.79 5.52
C LEU A 61 3.39 -7.50 6.29
N MET A 62 2.38 -6.80 6.82
CA MET A 62 2.57 -5.57 7.59
C MET A 62 3.14 -5.83 9.00
N ASN A 63 3.16 -7.08 9.46
CA ASN A 63 3.74 -7.47 10.75
C ASN A 63 5.25 -7.78 10.66
N LYS A 64 5.79 -7.86 9.45
CA LYS A 64 7.23 -8.00 9.22
C LYS A 64 7.90 -6.61 9.21
N PRO A 65 9.21 -6.54 9.47
CA PRO A 65 9.99 -5.34 9.16
C PRO A 65 9.74 -4.90 7.71
N CYS A 66 9.34 -3.64 7.54
CA CYS A 66 8.97 -3.07 6.26
C CYS A 66 10.03 -2.05 5.81
N ILE A 67 10.35 -2.05 4.52
CA ILE A 67 11.25 -1.06 3.92
C ILE A 67 10.63 -0.45 2.67
N ALA A 68 10.61 0.89 2.63
CA ALA A 68 10.09 1.62 1.49
C ALA A 68 11.15 1.76 0.40
N ILE A 69 10.81 1.38 -0.84
CA ILE A 69 11.63 1.68 -2.02
C ILE A 69 10.81 2.59 -2.92
N VAL A 70 11.29 3.81 -3.11
CA VAL A 70 10.64 4.86 -3.92
C VAL A 70 11.64 5.45 -4.90
N GLY A 71 11.15 5.96 -6.03
CA GLY A 71 12.04 6.70 -6.93
C GLY A 71 11.36 7.26 -8.18
N ALA A 72 12.17 7.50 -9.20
CA ALA A 72 11.72 8.19 -10.40
C ALA A 72 10.70 7.36 -11.21
N ARG A 73 9.61 8.02 -11.65
CA ARG A 73 8.64 7.42 -12.59
C ARG A 73 9.23 7.15 -13.97
N ASN A 74 10.20 7.97 -14.38
CA ASN A 74 10.99 7.78 -15.60
C ASN A 74 12.43 7.39 -15.25
N ALA A 75 12.59 6.20 -14.66
CA ALA A 75 13.91 5.68 -14.29
C ALA A 75 14.64 5.06 -15.49
N SER A 76 15.97 5.20 -15.50
CA SER A 76 16.86 4.51 -16.43
C SER A 76 16.81 2.99 -16.25
N LEU A 77 17.26 2.24 -17.26
CA LEU A 77 17.35 0.77 -17.17
C LEU A 77 18.21 0.34 -15.98
N ASN A 78 19.39 0.94 -15.81
CA ASN A 78 20.28 0.65 -14.67
C ASN A 78 19.60 0.94 -13.32
N GLY A 79 18.83 2.04 -13.23
CA GLY A 79 18.10 2.37 -12.01
C GLY A 79 17.02 1.34 -11.68
N ARG A 80 16.28 0.87 -12.68
CA ARG A 80 15.26 -0.18 -12.51
C ARG A 80 15.91 -1.51 -12.10
N SER A 81 16.95 -1.95 -12.81
CA SER A 81 17.66 -3.21 -12.49
C SER A 81 18.28 -3.17 -11.09
N PHE A 82 18.79 -2.02 -10.66
CA PHE A 82 19.29 -1.85 -9.30
C PHE A 82 18.16 -1.94 -8.26
N ALA A 83 17.03 -1.26 -8.48
CA ALA A 83 15.89 -1.31 -7.57
C ALA A 83 15.30 -2.72 -7.44
N GLU A 84 15.16 -3.43 -8.56
CA GLU A 84 14.70 -4.83 -8.58
C GLU A 84 15.65 -5.75 -7.80
N LYS A 85 16.96 -5.64 -8.06
CA LYS A 85 17.98 -6.42 -7.35
C LYS A 85 17.96 -6.13 -5.85
N LEU A 86 17.93 -4.85 -5.46
CA LEU A 86 17.89 -4.43 -4.07
C LEU A 86 16.63 -4.95 -3.37
N ALA A 87 15.47 -4.84 -4.02
CA ALA A 87 14.21 -5.33 -3.49
C ALA A 87 14.22 -6.85 -3.25
N ARG A 88 14.79 -7.62 -4.18
CA ARG A 88 14.98 -9.06 -4.02
C ARG A 88 15.87 -9.40 -2.83
N GLU A 89 17.04 -8.78 -2.73
CA GLU A 89 18.00 -9.04 -1.65
C GLU A 89 17.42 -8.66 -0.27
N LEU A 90 16.67 -7.56 -0.19
CA LEU A 90 15.97 -7.16 1.04
C LEU A 90 14.84 -8.15 1.40
N GLY A 91 14.08 -8.61 0.40
CA GLY A 91 13.05 -9.62 0.55
C GLY A 91 13.60 -10.94 1.10
N GLU A 92 14.71 -11.41 0.52
CA GLU A 92 15.44 -12.61 0.96
C GLU A 92 16.00 -12.46 2.38
N ALA A 93 16.36 -11.24 2.77
CA ALA A 93 16.75 -10.89 4.15
C ALA A 93 15.55 -10.73 5.11
N GLY A 94 14.33 -11.05 4.67
CA GLY A 94 13.12 -11.06 5.52
C GLY A 94 12.39 -9.72 5.64
N GLN A 95 12.75 -8.72 4.83
CA GLN A 95 12.04 -7.44 4.78
C GLN A 95 10.82 -7.53 3.84
N THR A 96 9.74 -6.85 4.20
CA THR A 96 8.64 -6.60 3.26
C THR A 96 8.90 -5.30 2.52
N VAL A 97 8.99 -5.36 1.20
CA VAL A 97 9.18 -4.16 0.38
C VAL A 97 7.86 -3.44 0.20
N VAL A 98 7.82 -2.15 0.50
CA VAL A 98 6.65 -1.28 0.37
C VAL A 98 6.91 -0.22 -0.69
N SER A 99 5.97 0.00 -1.60
CA SER A 99 6.10 1.03 -2.64
C SER A 99 4.73 1.50 -3.15
N GLY A 100 4.69 2.51 -4.03
CA GLY A 100 3.48 3.22 -4.43
C GLY A 100 2.80 2.70 -5.70
N LEU A 101 3.23 1.55 -6.23
CA LEU A 101 2.77 0.96 -7.50
C LEU A 101 2.88 1.90 -8.71
N ALA A 102 3.69 2.97 -8.63
CA ALA A 102 3.92 3.85 -9.77
C ALA A 102 4.80 3.16 -10.83
N ARG A 103 4.84 3.72 -12.05
CA ARG A 103 5.86 3.32 -13.03
C ARG A 103 7.27 3.52 -12.51
N GLY A 104 8.24 2.82 -13.11
CA GLY A 104 9.66 3.08 -12.91
C GLY A 104 10.21 2.30 -11.72
N ILE A 105 10.74 3.01 -10.73
CA ILE A 105 11.39 2.38 -9.56
C ILE A 105 10.38 1.56 -8.74
N ASP A 106 9.17 2.05 -8.52
CA ASP A 106 8.15 1.35 -7.73
C ASP A 106 7.76 0.00 -8.37
N THR A 107 7.46 -0.02 -9.67
CA THR A 107 7.24 -1.28 -10.43
C THR A 107 8.41 -2.24 -10.26
N ALA A 108 9.65 -1.78 -10.43
CA ALA A 108 10.83 -2.63 -10.34
C ALA A 108 11.04 -3.19 -8.91
N ALA A 109 10.75 -2.40 -7.89
CA ALA A 109 10.81 -2.83 -6.50
C ALA A 109 9.79 -3.94 -6.21
N HIS A 110 8.54 -3.78 -6.67
CA HIS A 110 7.52 -4.82 -6.53
C HIS A 110 7.89 -6.11 -7.27
N GLN A 111 8.43 -6.00 -8.49
CA GLN A 111 8.88 -7.16 -9.26
C GLN A 111 9.98 -7.93 -8.54
N GLY A 112 10.97 -7.23 -7.97
CA GLY A 112 12.07 -7.85 -7.24
C GLY A 112 11.64 -8.57 -5.96
N ALA A 113 10.60 -8.08 -5.28
CA ALA A 113 10.11 -8.61 -4.01
C ALA A 113 8.87 -9.52 -4.12
N LEU A 114 8.42 -9.85 -5.33
CA LEU A 114 7.15 -10.55 -5.54
C LEU A 114 7.09 -11.93 -4.83
N THR A 115 8.21 -12.67 -4.84
CA THR A 115 8.30 -14.01 -4.26
C THR A 115 8.44 -14.00 -2.73
N THR A 116 8.93 -12.90 -2.16
CA THR A 116 9.16 -12.73 -0.71
C THR A 116 8.02 -12.00 -0.01
N GLY A 117 7.22 -11.25 -0.78
CA GLY A 117 6.10 -10.44 -0.33
C GLY A 117 6.38 -8.94 -0.49
N THR A 118 5.41 -8.21 -1.03
CA THR A 118 5.47 -6.75 -1.20
C THR A 118 4.11 -6.10 -0.94
N ILE A 119 4.10 -4.84 -0.51
CA ILE A 119 2.90 -4.06 -0.23
C ILE A 119 2.86 -2.83 -1.14
N ALA A 120 1.77 -2.69 -1.88
CA ALA A 120 1.47 -1.50 -2.67
C ALA A 120 0.58 -0.52 -1.89
N VAL A 121 1.00 0.73 -1.76
CA VAL A 121 0.19 1.82 -1.19
C VAL A 121 -0.38 2.65 -2.35
N VAL A 122 -1.68 2.53 -2.59
CA VAL A 122 -2.35 3.18 -3.72
C VAL A 122 -3.01 4.50 -3.31
N ALA A 123 -3.00 5.49 -4.20
CA ALA A 123 -3.58 6.81 -3.96
C ALA A 123 -5.10 6.88 -4.22
N GLY A 124 -5.70 5.80 -4.74
CA GLY A 124 -7.11 5.71 -5.12
C GLY A 124 -7.84 4.57 -4.42
N GLY A 125 -9.03 4.24 -4.93
CA GLY A 125 -9.75 3.05 -4.50
C GLY A 125 -8.91 1.80 -4.73
N ILE A 126 -8.97 0.84 -3.80
CA ILE A 126 -8.22 -0.42 -3.90
C ILE A 126 -8.68 -1.30 -5.07
N ASP A 127 -9.86 -0.99 -5.62
CA ASP A 127 -10.45 -1.54 -6.84
C ASP A 127 -9.97 -0.86 -8.13
N VAL A 128 -9.22 0.24 -8.04
CA VAL A 128 -8.73 1.01 -9.18
C VAL A 128 -7.22 0.83 -9.30
N VAL A 129 -6.82 -0.09 -10.19
CA VAL A 129 -5.41 -0.28 -10.54
C VAL A 129 -4.93 0.93 -11.34
N TYR A 130 -3.95 1.64 -10.81
CA TYR A 130 -3.31 2.77 -11.49
C TYR A 130 -1.80 2.77 -11.23
N PRO A 131 -0.98 2.92 -12.27
CA PRO A 131 -1.34 3.10 -13.68
C PRO A 131 -1.82 1.78 -14.32
N PRO A 132 -2.66 1.79 -15.38
CA PRO A 132 -3.26 0.57 -15.95
C PRO A 132 -2.26 -0.47 -16.47
N GLU A 133 -1.03 -0.04 -16.74
CA GLU A 133 0.07 -0.90 -17.18
C GLU A 133 0.77 -1.70 -16.05
N ASN A 134 0.44 -1.44 -14.78
CA ASN A 134 0.92 -2.17 -13.61
C ASN A 134 -0.22 -3.03 -13.03
#